data_AF-A0A517I806-F1
#
_entry.id   AF-A0A517I806-F1
#
_cell.length_a   1.000
_cell.length_b   1.000
_cell.length_c   1.000
_cell.angle_alpha   90.00
_cell.angle_beta   90.00
_cell.angle_gamma   90.00
#
_symmetry.space_group_name_H-M   'P 1'
#
loop_
_entity.id
_entity.type
_entity.pdbx_description
1 polymer ?
#
loop_
_entity_poly.entity_id
_entity_poly.type
_entity_poly.pdbx_seq_one_letter_code
_entity_poly.pdbx_strand_id
1 'polypeptide(L)' 'MKIGQLSRNEMTDDDHCDLLKVLNDHPGPVLLSGYANDVYIDMLSNCQCEERQQVIETGQVRTEVLWINPVAANHGSRQS' A
#
# COMPACT_ATOMS: atom_id res chain seq x y z
N MET A 1 20.06 20.04 7.27
CA MET A 1 19.44 19.01 6.42
C MET A 1 18.95 17.91 7.34
N LYS A 2 17.65 17.86 7.64
CA LYS A 2 17.08 16.90 8.60
C LYS A 2 16.96 15.57 7.87
N ILE A 3 17.90 14.68 8.16
CA ILE A 3 17.87 13.28 7.72
C ILE A 3 16.56 12.70 8.27
N GLY A 4 15.65 12.30 7.38
CA GLY A 4 14.42 11.62 7.76
C GLY A 4 14.76 10.48 8.70
N GLN A 5 13.94 10.29 9.74
CA GLN A 5 14.19 9.32 10.79
C GLN A 5 14.57 7.96 10.17
N LEU A 6 15.78 7.49 10.47
CA LEU A 6 16.23 6.15 10.14
C LEU A 6 15.28 5.17 10.80
N SER A 7 14.36 4.62 10.00
CA SER A 7 13.57 3.46 10.37
C SER A 7 14.56 2.32 10.61
N ARG A 8 14.81 2.00 11.87
CA ARG A 8 15.75 0.96 12.30
C ARG A 8 15.38 -0.46 11.79
N ASN A 9 14.24 -0.56 11.12
CA ASN A 9 13.62 -1.76 10.55
C ASN A 9 13.20 -1.49 9.09
N GLU A 10 14.01 -0.80 8.28
CA GLU A 10 13.78 -0.75 6.83
C GLU A 10 13.75 -2.19 6.29
N MET A 11 12.60 -2.57 5.73
CA MET A 11 12.45 -3.80 4.98
C MET A 11 13.29 -3.67 3.71
N THR A 12 14.00 -4.74 3.36
CA THR A 12 14.67 -4.82 2.07
C THR A 12 13.64 -4.97 0.94
N ASP A 13 14.04 -4.71 -0.30
CA ASP A 13 13.18 -4.95 -1.46
C ASP A 13 12.70 -6.41 -1.52
N ASP A 14 13.53 -7.35 -1.08
CA ASP A 14 13.18 -8.77 -0.97
C ASP A 14 12.10 -9.01 0.11
N ASP A 15 12.24 -8.39 1.29
CA ASP A 15 11.23 -8.47 2.36
C ASP A 15 9.88 -7.90 1.88
N HIS A 16 9.93 -6.81 1.12
CA HIS A 16 8.75 -6.23 0.49
C HIS A 16 8.13 -7.20 -0.52
N CYS A 17 8.93 -7.79 -1.40
CA CYS A 17 8.45 -8.78 -2.36
C CYS A 17 7.78 -9.98 -1.67
N ASP A 18 8.37 -10.50 -0.59
CA ASP A 18 7.83 -11.64 0.14
C ASP A 18 6.53 -11.30 0.88
N LEU A 19 6.45 -10.11 1.48
CA LEU A 19 5.19 -9.60 2.01
C LEU A 19 4.11 -9.54 0.92
N LEU A 20 4.42 -8.94 -0.22
CA LEU A 20 3.45 -8.76 -1.32
C LEU A 20 2.98 -10.11 -1.89
N LYS A 21 3.86 -11.11 -2.00
CA LYS A 21 3.49 -12.48 -2.38
C LYS A 21 2.48 -13.07 -1.40
N VAL A 22 2.73 -12.96 -0.10
CA VAL A 22 1.82 -13.47 0.94
C VAL A 22 0.47 -12.78 0.87
N LEU A 23 0.44 -11.46 0.68
CA LEU A 23 -0.82 -10.70 0.58
C LEU A 23 -1.62 -11.09 -0.67
N ASN A 24 -0.95 -11.37 -1.78
CA ASN A 24 -1.59 -11.77 -3.03
C ASN A 24 -2.14 -13.22 -2.98
N ASP A 25 -1.47 -14.13 -2.26
CA ASP A 25 -1.91 -15.51 -2.06
C ASP A 25 -2.99 -15.64 -0.94
N HIS A 26 -3.15 -14.60 -0.12
CA HIS A 26 -4.08 -14.63 1.00
C HIS A 26 -5.55 -14.76 0.51
N PRO A 27 -6.30 -15.80 0.91
CA PRO A 27 -7.65 -16.07 0.38
C PRO A 27 -8.73 -15.14 0.94
N GLY A 28 -8.43 -14.43 2.03
CA GLY A 28 -9.35 -13.50 2.68
C GLY A 28 -9.17 -12.04 2.22
N PRO A 29 -10.04 -11.13 2.70
CA PRO A 29 -9.94 -9.71 2.39
C PRO A 29 -8.65 -9.09 2.95
N VAL A 30 -7.96 -8.31 2.13
CA VAL A 30 -6.72 -7.62 2.48
C VAL A 30 -6.80 -6.15 2.04
N LEU A 31 -6.39 -5.26 2.94
CA LEU A 31 -6.11 -3.86 2.64
C LEU A 31 -4.66 -3.56 3.03
N LEU A 32 -3.90 -2.97 2.13
CA LEU A 32 -2.55 -2.49 2.36
C LEU A 32 -2.53 -0.99 2.11
N SER A 33 -1.98 -0.19 3.03
CA SER A 33 -1.72 1.24 2.82
C SER A 33 -0.22 1.50 2.74
N GLY A 34 0.17 2.51 1.96
CA GLY A 34 1.57 2.77 1.66
C GLY A 34 1.74 3.82 0.56
N TYR A 35 2.96 3.92 0.02
CA TYR A 35 3.29 4.85 -1.05
C TYR A 35 3.46 4.10 -2.37
N ALA A 36 3.03 4.71 -3.47
CA ALA A 36 3.25 4.14 -4.79
C ALA A 36 4.76 3.97 -5.04
N ASN A 37 5.16 2.76 -5.42
CA ASN A 37 6.48 2.46 -5.97
C ASN A 37 6.31 1.38 -7.06
N ASP A 38 7.32 1.23 -7.91
CA ASP A 38 7.23 0.37 -9.09
C ASP A 38 6.96 -1.10 -8.73
N VAL A 39 7.57 -1.61 -7.66
CA VAL A 39 7.39 -3.00 -7.19
C VAL A 39 5.94 -3.25 -6.75
N TYR A 40 5.34 -2.33 -6.01
CA TYR A 40 3.96 -2.44 -5.54
C TYR A 40 2.97 -2.33 -6.70
N ILE A 41 3.23 -1.43 -7.65
CA ILE A 41 2.39 -1.26 -8.85
C ILE A 41 2.39 -2.55 -9.68
N ASP A 42 3.56 -3.16 -9.87
CA ASP A 42 3.69 -4.40 -10.65
C ASP A 42 3.05 -5.60 -9.93
N MET A 43 3.39 -5.81 -8.65
CA MET A 43 2.95 -6.99 -7.90
C MET A 43 1.49 -6.96 -7.45
N LEU A 44 0.89 -5.77 -7.29
CA LEU A 44 -0.50 -5.59 -6.87
C LEU A 44 -1.39 -5.08 -8.02
N SER A 45 -1.05 -5.37 -9.27
CA SER A 45 -1.80 -4.93 -10.45
C SER A 45 -3.25 -5.45 -10.51
N ASN A 46 -3.57 -6.49 -9.74
CA ASN A 46 -4.92 -7.05 -9.59
C ASN A 46 -5.72 -6.40 -8.45
N CYS A 47 -5.09 -5.60 -7.59
CA CYS A 47 -5.75 -4.89 -6.51
C CYS A 47 -6.38 -3.59 -7.01
N GLN A 48 -7.52 -3.21 -6.44
CA GLN A 48 -8.07 -1.88 -6.59
C GLN A 48 -7.18 -0.87 -5.83
N CYS A 49 -6.84 0.24 -6.46
CA CYS A 49 -6.00 1.28 -5.88
C CYS A 49 -6.81 2.55 -5.63
N GLU A 50 -6.78 3.07 -4.40
CA GLU A 50 -7.38 4.35 -4.03
C GLU A 50 -6.29 5.31 -3.58
N GLU A 51 -6.12 6.43 -4.29
CA GLU A 51 -5.11 7.43 -3.95
C GLU A 51 -5.69 8.53 -3.05
N ARG A 52 -4.91 8.94 -2.04
CA ARG A 52 -5.23 10.06 -1.16
C ARG A 52 -4.05 11.00 -1.07
N GLN A 53 -4.28 12.24 -1.49
CA GLN A 53 -3.30 13.31 -1.35
C GLN A 53 -3.48 14.00 -0.01
N GLN A 54 -2.39 14.12 0.74
CA GLN A 54 -2.33 14.88 1.97
C GLN A 54 -1.20 15.90 1.90
N VAL A 55 -1.51 17.15 2.25
CA VAL A 55 -0.49 18.16 2.51
C VAL A 55 -0.04 17.97 3.96
N ILE A 56 1.22 17.64 4.16
CA ILE A 56 1.79 17.53 5.51
C ILE A 56 2.18 18.92 6.05
N GLU A 57 2.43 19.01 7.35
CA GLU A 57 2.73 20.28 8.05
C GLU A 57 3.93 21.06 7.47
N THR A 58 4.81 20.38 6.74
CA THR A 58 5.95 20.98 6.04
C THR A 58 5.60 21.60 4.67
N GLY A 59 4.32 21.54 4.26
CA GLY A 59 3.84 22.00 2.95
C GLY A 59 4.13 21.02 1.80
N GLN A 60 4.72 19.85 2.09
CA GLN A 60 4.94 18.81 1.09
C GLN A 60 3.63 18.04 0.82
N VAL A 61 3.41 17.66 -0.43
CA VAL A 61 2.31 16.77 -0.81
C VAL A 61 2.81 15.33 -0.73
N ARG A 62 2.07 14.48 -0.02
CA ARG A 62 2.24 13.03 -0.02
C ARG A 62 1.01 12.38 -0.61
N THR A 63 1.22 11.49 -1.57
CA THR A 63 0.17 10.61 -2.09
C THR A 63 0.29 9.27 -1.40
N GLU A 64 -0.63 9.00 -0.49
CA GLU A 64 -0.84 7.65 0.03
C GLU A 64 -1.71 6.89 -0.97
N VAL A 65 -1.45 5.61 -1.13
CA VAL A 65 -2.27 4.71 -1.93
C VAL A 65 -2.76 3.59 -1.01
N LEU A 66 -3.99 3.16 -1.24
CA LEU A 66 -4.61 2.03 -0.58
C LEU A 66 -4.85 0.94 -1.63
N TRP A 67 -4.24 -0.22 -1.45
CA TRP A 67 -4.41 -1.39 -2.29
C TRP A 67 -5.40 -2.33 -1.63
N ILE A 68 -6.47 -2.65 -2.34
CA ILE A 68 -7.59 -3.46 -1.89
C ILE A 68 -7.64 -4.70 -2.77
N ASN A 69 -7.43 -5.88 -2.19
CA ASN A 69 -7.46 -7.10 -2.98
C ASN A 69 -8.88 -7.39 -3.53
N PRO A 70 -9.03 -8.19 -4.60
CA PRO A 70 -10.33 -8.45 -5.21
C PRO A 70 -11.38 -9.00 -4.25
N VAL A 71 -10.95 -9.78 -3.26
CA VAL A 71 -11.84 -10.32 -2.22
C VAL A 71 -12.44 -9.17 -1.41
N ALA A 72 -11.61 -8.27 -0.86
CA ALA A 72 -12.06 -7.11 -0.10
C ALA A 72 -12.91 -6.15 -0.94
N ALA A 73 -12.55 -5.90 -2.20
CA ALA A 73 -13.30 -5.02 -3.09
C ALA A 73 -14.74 -5.53 -3.32
N ASN A 74 -14.90 -6.85 -3.49
CA ASN A 74 -16.21 -7.47 -3.67
C ASN A 74 -17.08 -7.49 -2.39
N HIS A 75 -16.47 -7.38 -1.21
CA HIS A 75 -17.21 -7.26 0.05
C HIS A 75 -17.69 -5.82 0.34
N GLY A 76 -17.22 -4.83 -0.43
CA GLY A 76 -17.55 -3.40 -0.27
C GLY A 76 -18.97 -3.01 -0.70
N SER A 77 -19.76 -3.91 -1.30
CA SER A 77 -21.15 -3.62 -1.62
C SER A 77 -22.07 -3.97 -0.44
N ARG A 78 -22.66 -2.90 0.14
CA ARG A 78 -23.89 -2.85 0.97
C ARG A 78 -23.68 -2.60 2.46
N GLN A 79 -23.41 -1.34 2.79
CA GLN A 79 -24.10 -0.72 3.93
C GLN A 79 -25.22 0.14 3.35
N SER A 80 -26.44 -0.38 3.49
CA SER A 80 -27.71 0.34 3.26
C SER A 80 -28.34 0.67 4.59
#